data_AF-A0A8X8VTW8-F1
#
_entry.id   AF-A0A8X8VTW8-F1
#
_cell.length_a   1.000
_cell.length_b   1.000
_cell.length_c   1.000
_cell.angle_alpha   90.00
_cell.angle_beta   90.00
_cell.angle_gamma   90.00
#
_symmetry.space_group_name_H-M   'P 1'
#
loop_
_entity.id
_entity.type
_entity.pdbx_description
1 polymer ?
#
loop_
_entity_poly.entity_id
_entity_poly.type
_entity_poly.pdbx_seq_one_letter_code
_entity_poly.pdbx_strand_id
1 'polypeptide(L)'
;MDSAIRSSPTRSKFAKTFSKSTHSKKSTKSRVGICIPIAPQKLQCCESKKFGEEAMAELRDRAAMEAFIAKLFEAVSSVKAAYAAQQMAQLPYDDVAVQSADQAVVDELRAMSELKRQFLKNQFDSSPPHLVAMLAEIQEQQSLMKTYEITKRKMQREIDLKSSRISSLRESLKEINLNNRLLEKTISTTGNFSVLETVSFHSLSITDFVVVLTR
;
A
#
# COMPACT_ATOMS: atom_id res chain seq x y z
N MET A 1 15.77 34.82 36.52
CA MET A 1 15.50 35.24 35.14
C MET A 1 14.82 34.09 34.44
N ASP A 2 13.49 34.17 34.43
CA ASP A 2 12.59 33.26 33.71
C ASP A 2 12.78 33.37 32.20
N SER A 3 12.68 32.26 31.48
CA SER A 3 12.27 32.26 30.08
C SER A 3 11.63 30.91 29.72
N ALA A 4 10.31 30.90 29.87
CA ALA A 4 9.43 29.83 29.42
C ALA A 4 9.29 29.88 27.88
N ILE A 5 9.60 28.77 27.21
CA ILE A 5 9.30 28.58 25.79
C ILE A 5 7.82 28.20 25.69
N ARG A 6 7.02 29.17 25.24
CA ARG A 6 5.59 29.05 25.01
C ARG A 6 5.36 28.60 23.56
N SER A 7 4.95 27.36 23.36
CA SER A 7 4.56 26.84 22.04
C SER A 7 3.11 27.22 21.73
N SER A 8 2.90 27.83 20.57
CA SER A 8 1.61 28.24 20.03
C SER A 8 1.01 27.13 19.16
N PRO A 9 -0.28 26.76 19.32
CA PRO A 9 -0.96 25.91 18.37
C PRO A 9 -1.82 26.75 17.41
N THR A 10 -1.41 26.79 16.15
CA THR A 10 -2.23 27.21 15.01
C THR A 10 -3.27 26.12 14.72
N ARG A 11 -4.56 26.41 14.94
CA ARG A 11 -5.66 25.60 14.40
C ARG A 11 -6.69 26.49 13.71
N SER A 12 -6.85 26.23 12.42
CA SER A 12 -7.74 26.90 11.48
C SER A 12 -9.20 26.62 11.78
N LYS A 13 -10.01 27.68 11.75
CA LYS A 13 -11.46 27.67 11.83
C LYS A 13 -12.05 27.19 10.50
N PHE A 14 -12.77 26.07 10.49
CA PHE A 14 -13.82 25.84 9.51
C PHE A 14 -15.04 25.23 10.21
N ALA A 15 -16.09 26.02 10.24
CA ALA A 15 -17.41 25.68 10.74
C ALA A 15 -18.04 24.57 9.88
N LYS A 16 -18.70 23.62 10.54
CA LYS A 16 -19.67 22.72 9.92
C LYS A 16 -20.89 22.62 10.83
N THR A 17 -21.90 23.42 10.51
CA THR A 17 -23.28 23.25 10.92
C THR A 17 -23.99 22.37 9.91
N PHE A 18 -24.49 21.20 10.30
CA PHE A 18 -25.72 20.64 9.73
C PHE A 18 -26.43 19.80 10.79
N SER A 19 -27.66 20.21 11.08
CA SER A 19 -28.63 19.64 12.01
C SER A 19 -29.06 18.23 11.61
N LYS A 20 -29.03 17.31 12.57
CA LYS A 20 -29.50 15.94 12.42
C LYS A 20 -30.86 15.82 13.13
N SER A 21 -31.96 15.81 12.36
CA SER A 21 -33.30 15.46 12.85
C SER A 21 -33.88 14.33 12.01
N THR A 22 -33.61 13.09 12.41
CA THR A 22 -34.35 11.93 11.92
C THR A 22 -35.32 11.50 13.00
N HIS A 23 -36.59 11.85 12.83
CA HIS A 23 -37.68 11.30 13.63
C HIS A 23 -37.87 9.83 13.29
N SER A 24 -37.58 8.98 14.28
CA SER A 24 -37.96 7.58 14.31
C SER A 24 -39.48 7.49 14.51
N LYS A 25 -40.21 6.97 13.51
CA LYS A 25 -41.59 6.52 13.68
C LYS A 25 -41.64 5.00 13.66
N LYS A 26 -42.23 4.49 14.74
CA LYS A 26 -42.37 3.08 15.10
C LYS A 26 -43.30 2.33 14.15
N SER A 27 -43.03 1.02 14.08
CA SER A 27 -43.84 -0.05 13.49
C SER A 27 -45.30 -0.01 13.95
N THR A 28 -46.23 -0.15 12.99
CA THR A 28 -47.59 -0.67 13.24
C THR A 28 -48.00 -1.56 12.07
N LYS A 29 -48.27 -2.84 12.35
CA LYS A 29 -48.93 -3.78 11.44
C LYS A 29 -50.37 -3.33 11.22
N SER A 30 -50.82 -3.22 9.96
CA SER A 30 -52.24 -3.35 9.61
C SER A 30 -52.40 -3.73 8.14
N ARG A 31 -53.02 -4.89 7.90
CA ARG A 31 -53.55 -5.31 6.59
C ARG A 31 -54.91 -4.62 6.42
N VAL A 32 -55.04 -3.69 5.49
CA VAL A 32 -56.30 -3.38 4.80
C VAL A 32 -55.93 -2.83 3.42
N GLY A 33 -56.43 -3.46 2.36
CA GLY A 33 -56.23 -3.01 0.98
C GLY A 33 -56.92 -1.67 0.75
N ILE A 34 -56.22 -0.77 0.06
CA ILE A 34 -56.77 0.49 -0.43
C ILE A 34 -56.73 0.42 -1.95
N CYS A 35 -57.84 0.02 -2.56
CA CYS A 35 -58.04 0.20 -4.00
C CYS A 35 -58.42 1.66 -4.24
N ILE A 36 -57.64 2.35 -5.06
CA ILE A 36 -57.97 3.69 -5.58
C ILE A 36 -58.89 3.50 -6.80
N PRO A 37 -60.08 4.12 -6.87
CA PRO A 37 -60.89 4.09 -8.08
C PRO A 37 -60.34 5.13 -9.07
N ILE A 38 -59.66 4.67 -10.13
CA ILE A 38 -59.31 5.53 -11.26
C ILE A 38 -60.48 5.48 -12.26
N ALA A 39 -61.16 6.61 -12.42
CA ALA A 39 -62.13 6.81 -13.50
C ALA A 39 -61.40 6.81 -14.86
N PRO A 40 -61.93 6.17 -15.91
CA PRO A 40 -61.28 6.16 -17.21
C PRO A 40 -61.51 7.51 -17.91
N GLN A 41 -60.59 8.45 -17.76
CA GLN A 41 -60.47 9.54 -18.72
C GLN A 41 -59.72 9.02 -19.95
N LYS A 42 -60.41 9.01 -21.09
CA LYS A 42 -59.82 8.80 -22.42
C LYS A 42 -58.74 9.85 -22.66
N LEU A 43 -57.49 9.50 -22.38
CA LEU A 43 -56.35 10.22 -22.92
C LEU A 43 -56.09 9.69 -24.32
N GLN A 44 -56.43 10.55 -25.26
CA GLN A 44 -56.16 10.47 -26.69
C GLN A 44 -54.68 10.13 -26.91
N CYS A 45 -54.42 8.91 -27.34
CA CYS A 45 -53.08 8.43 -27.70
C CYS A 45 -52.77 8.91 -29.12
N CYS A 46 -52.05 10.02 -29.25
CA CYS A 46 -51.44 10.41 -30.52
C CYS A 46 -49.97 10.82 -30.32
N GLU A 47 -49.09 10.01 -30.89
CA GLU A 47 -47.84 10.41 -31.56
C GLU A 47 -46.77 11.16 -30.74
N SER A 48 -46.02 10.43 -29.91
CA SER A 48 -44.67 10.85 -29.49
C SER A 48 -43.66 9.70 -29.39
N LYS A 49 -44.01 8.50 -29.88
CA LYS A 49 -43.21 7.28 -29.66
C LYS A 49 -41.80 7.30 -30.27
N LYS A 50 -41.54 8.09 -31.31
CA LYS A 50 -40.25 8.05 -32.00
C LYS A 50 -39.12 8.83 -31.32
N PHE A 51 -39.41 9.95 -30.66
CA PHE A 51 -38.38 10.77 -30.00
C PHE A 51 -37.87 10.15 -28.68
N GLY A 52 -38.70 9.35 -28.00
CA GLY A 52 -38.31 8.68 -26.77
C GLY A 52 -37.48 7.41 -27.00
N GLU A 53 -37.66 6.71 -28.12
CA GLU A 53 -36.94 5.46 -28.41
C GLU A 53 -35.47 5.70 -28.78
N GLU A 54 -35.15 6.72 -29.57
CA GLU A 54 -33.76 7.09 -29.92
C GLU A 54 -32.98 7.56 -28.68
N ALA A 55 -33.54 8.45 -27.86
CA ALA A 55 -32.91 8.91 -26.63
C ALA A 55 -32.68 7.77 -25.61
N MET A 56 -33.60 6.80 -25.54
CA MET A 56 -33.46 5.62 -24.69
C MET A 56 -32.48 4.58 -25.24
N ALA A 57 -32.22 4.58 -26.55
CA ALA A 57 -31.17 3.76 -27.17
C ALA A 57 -29.79 4.36 -26.90
N GLU A 58 -29.64 5.68 -27.08
CA GLU A 58 -28.39 6.40 -26.79
C GLU A 58 -27.97 6.28 -25.32
N LEU A 59 -28.92 6.37 -24.38
CA LEU A 59 -28.66 6.13 -22.95
C LEU A 59 -28.22 4.69 -22.66
N ARG A 60 -28.75 3.70 -23.40
CA ARG A 60 -28.35 2.29 -23.24
C ARG A 60 -26.95 2.05 -23.78
N ASP A 61 -26.62 2.62 -24.94
CA ASP A 61 -25.28 2.52 -25.53
C ASP A 61 -24.23 3.16 -24.63
N ARG A 62 -24.55 4.33 -24.06
CA ARG A 62 -23.70 4.98 -23.05
C ARG A 62 -23.50 4.10 -21.82
N ALA A 63 -24.57 3.55 -21.26
CA ALA A 63 -24.47 2.69 -20.07
C ALA A 63 -23.66 1.41 -20.37
N ALA A 64 -23.84 0.82 -21.55
CA ALA A 64 -23.06 -0.33 -22.00
C ALA A 64 -21.56 0.01 -22.13
N MET A 65 -21.23 1.20 -22.66
CA MET A 65 -19.86 1.68 -22.73
C MET A 65 -19.26 1.92 -21.34
N GLU A 66 -19.99 2.55 -20.42
CA GLU A 66 -19.54 2.76 -19.04
C GLU A 66 -19.26 1.42 -18.33
N ALA A 67 -20.14 0.42 -18.52
CA ALA A 67 -19.92 -0.93 -18.00
C ALA A 67 -18.72 -1.63 -18.62
N PHE A 68 -18.49 -1.45 -19.93
CA PHE A 68 -17.30 -1.97 -20.60
C PHE A 68 -16.01 -1.34 -20.06
N ILE A 69 -16.00 -0.03 -19.85
CA ILE A 69 -14.88 0.70 -19.25
C ILE A 69 -14.59 0.17 -17.84
N ALA A 70 -15.63 -0.11 -17.04
CA ALA A 70 -15.45 -0.71 -15.72
C ALA A 70 -14.76 -2.09 -15.79
N LYS A 71 -15.16 -2.96 -16.72
CA LYS A 71 -14.47 -4.26 -16.96
C LYS A 71 -13.02 -4.08 -17.39
N LEU A 72 -12.70 -3.02 -18.13
CA LEU A 72 -11.32 -2.70 -18.50
C LEU A 72 -10.48 -2.33 -17.28
N PHE A 73 -11.01 -1.50 -16.38
CA PHE A 73 -10.33 -1.15 -15.13
C PHE A 73 -10.14 -2.36 -14.20
N GLU A 74 -11.15 -3.23 -14.09
CA GLU A 74 -11.05 -4.53 -13.44
C GLU A 74 -9.88 -5.34 -14.01
N ALA A 75 -9.84 -5.55 -15.33
CA ALA A 75 -8.81 -6.36 -15.96
C ALA A 75 -7.40 -5.78 -15.79
N VAL A 76 -7.22 -4.46 -15.97
CA VAL A 76 -5.93 -3.80 -15.78
C VAL A 76 -5.46 -3.91 -14.33
N SER A 77 -6.36 -3.73 -13.36
CA SER A 77 -6.04 -3.87 -11.94
C SER A 77 -5.69 -5.31 -11.57
N SER A 78 -6.37 -6.30 -12.14
CA SER A 78 -6.09 -7.72 -11.93
C SER A 78 -4.75 -8.15 -12.51
N VAL A 79 -4.40 -7.71 -13.72
CA VAL A 79 -3.05 -7.89 -14.30
C VAL A 79 -1.99 -7.28 -13.38
N LYS A 80 -2.22 -6.06 -12.87
CA LYS A 80 -1.29 -5.40 -11.95
C LYS A 80 -1.09 -6.19 -10.65
N ALA A 81 -2.17 -6.72 -10.09
CA ALA A 81 -2.11 -7.54 -8.88
C ALA A 81 -1.35 -8.86 -9.11
N ALA A 82 -1.63 -9.55 -10.22
CA ALA A 82 -0.95 -10.78 -10.60
C ALA A 82 0.56 -10.56 -10.82
N TYR A 83 0.93 -9.48 -11.51
CA TYR A 83 2.33 -9.11 -11.70
C TYR A 83 3.04 -8.77 -10.38
N ALA A 84 2.37 -8.04 -9.48
CA ALA A 84 2.91 -7.78 -8.15
C ALA A 84 3.13 -9.09 -7.37
N ALA A 85 2.23 -10.07 -7.49
CA ALA A 85 2.38 -11.37 -6.86
C ALA A 85 3.59 -12.13 -7.41
N GLN A 86 3.79 -12.10 -8.73
CA GLN A 86 4.94 -12.68 -9.40
C GLN A 86 6.25 -12.07 -8.91
N GLN A 87 6.32 -10.74 -8.79
CA GLN A 87 7.51 -10.07 -8.24
C GLN A 87 7.80 -10.49 -6.80
N MET A 88 6.77 -10.74 -5.99
CA MET A 88 6.95 -11.19 -4.60
C MET A 88 7.44 -12.63 -4.49
N ALA A 89 7.06 -13.50 -5.43
CA ALA A 89 7.46 -14.90 -5.44
C ALA A 89 8.93 -15.10 -5.86
N GLN A 90 9.55 -14.10 -6.48
CA GLN A 90 10.95 -14.18 -6.89
C GLN A 90 11.94 -13.99 -5.74
N LEU A 91 11.53 -13.36 -4.63
CA LEU A 91 12.44 -12.91 -3.55
C LEU A 91 11.83 -13.09 -2.15
N PRO A 92 12.22 -14.13 -1.39
CA PRO A 92 13.06 -15.26 -1.82
C PRO A 92 12.34 -16.11 -2.87
N TYR A 93 13.11 -16.81 -3.72
CA TYR A 93 12.57 -17.60 -4.83
C TYR A 93 11.70 -18.76 -4.31
N ASP A 94 10.45 -18.80 -4.77
CA ASP A 94 9.47 -19.84 -4.52
C ASP A 94 8.93 -20.31 -5.88
N ASP A 95 9.34 -21.51 -6.31
CA ASP A 95 9.04 -22.05 -7.64
C ASP A 95 7.53 -22.26 -7.85
N VAL A 96 6.84 -22.79 -6.84
CA VAL A 96 5.38 -23.01 -6.89
C VAL A 96 4.64 -21.67 -6.95
N ALA A 97 5.04 -20.69 -6.12
CA ALA A 97 4.42 -19.38 -6.13
C ALA A 97 4.71 -18.60 -7.43
N VAL A 98 5.91 -18.73 -8.00
CA VAL A 98 6.25 -18.14 -9.30
C VAL A 98 5.39 -18.75 -10.40
N GLN A 99 5.30 -20.08 -10.49
CA GLN A 99 4.47 -20.75 -11.51
C GLN A 99 3.00 -20.37 -11.39
N SER A 100 2.47 -20.33 -10.17
CA SER A 100 1.08 -19.91 -9.93
C SER A 100 0.83 -18.46 -10.32
N ALA A 101 1.76 -17.56 -10.03
CA ALA A 101 1.63 -16.15 -10.37
C ALA A 101 1.80 -15.90 -11.89
N ASP A 102 2.73 -16.61 -12.54
CA ASP A 102 2.92 -16.58 -13.98
C ASP A 102 1.64 -17.03 -14.71
N GLN A 103 1.04 -18.14 -14.27
CA GLN A 103 -0.22 -18.63 -14.82
C GLN A 103 -1.34 -17.59 -14.65
N ALA A 104 -1.44 -16.96 -13.46
CA ALA A 104 -2.40 -15.90 -13.23
C ALA A 104 -2.20 -14.71 -14.18
N VAL A 105 -0.96 -14.27 -14.40
CA VAL A 105 -0.66 -13.19 -15.37
C VAL A 105 -1.12 -13.57 -16.77
N VAL A 106 -0.84 -14.80 -17.21
CA VAL A 106 -1.28 -15.30 -18.52
C VAL A 106 -2.81 -15.32 -18.65
N ASP A 107 -3.50 -15.77 -17.62
CA ASP A 107 -4.96 -15.85 -17.62
C ASP A 107 -5.61 -14.45 -17.63
N GLU A 108 -5.08 -13.49 -16.87
CA GLU A 108 -5.54 -12.10 -16.86
C GLU A 108 -5.27 -11.40 -18.20
N LEU A 109 -4.10 -11.64 -18.82
CA LEU A 109 -3.79 -11.12 -20.16
C LEU A 109 -4.71 -11.73 -21.21
N ARG A 110 -5.07 -13.01 -21.08
CA ARG A 110 -6.05 -13.66 -21.95
C ARG A 110 -7.44 -13.02 -21.79
N ALA A 111 -7.88 -12.76 -20.56
CA ALA A 111 -9.14 -12.08 -20.27
C ALA A 111 -9.16 -10.65 -20.87
N MET A 112 -8.08 -9.90 -20.73
CA MET A 112 -7.95 -8.57 -21.33
C MET A 112 -7.95 -8.61 -22.86
N SER A 113 -7.34 -9.63 -23.47
CA SER A 113 -7.41 -9.85 -24.92
C SER A 113 -8.84 -10.15 -25.38
N GLU A 114 -9.63 -10.86 -24.58
CA GLU A 114 -11.04 -11.09 -24.87
C GLU A 114 -11.85 -9.79 -24.82
N LEU A 115 -11.62 -8.94 -23.82
CA LEU A 115 -12.25 -7.61 -23.74
C LEU A 115 -11.91 -6.75 -24.96
N LYS A 116 -10.64 -6.75 -25.41
CA LYS A 116 -10.24 -6.08 -26.65
C LYS A 116 -11.01 -6.61 -27.86
N ARG A 117 -11.17 -7.93 -27.96
CA ARG A 117 -11.91 -8.57 -29.06
C ARG A 117 -13.39 -8.20 -29.04
N GLN A 118 -14.01 -8.16 -27.85
CA GLN A 118 -15.40 -7.74 -27.65
C GLN A 118 -15.62 -6.30 -28.12
N PHE A 119 -14.71 -5.38 -27.75
CA PHE A 119 -14.75 -4.00 -28.19
C PHE A 119 -14.69 -3.85 -29.72
N LEU A 120 -13.72 -4.52 -30.37
CA LEU A 120 -13.54 -4.44 -31.82
C LEU A 120 -14.73 -4.99 -32.61
N LYS A 121 -15.47 -5.96 -32.04
CA LYS A 121 -16.65 -6.55 -32.66
C LYS A 121 -17.95 -5.83 -32.29
N ASN A 122 -17.89 -4.75 -31.50
CA ASN A 122 -19.06 -4.09 -30.90
C ASN A 122 -20.00 -5.09 -30.18
N GLN A 123 -19.41 -6.11 -29.53
CA GLN A 123 -20.14 -7.12 -28.78
C GLN A 123 -20.13 -6.73 -27.31
N PHE A 124 -21.20 -6.09 -26.85
CA PHE A 124 -21.42 -5.81 -25.44
C PHE A 124 -22.28 -6.92 -24.82
N ASP A 125 -21.96 -7.31 -23.60
CA ASP A 125 -22.70 -8.34 -22.85
C ASP A 125 -24.19 -7.99 -22.80
N SER A 126 -25.07 -8.98 -22.99
CA SER A 126 -26.53 -8.82 -22.84
C SER A 126 -26.98 -8.57 -21.40
N SER A 127 -26.03 -8.53 -20.46
CA SER A 127 -26.26 -8.29 -19.04
C SER A 127 -26.63 -6.82 -18.77
N PRO A 128 -27.41 -6.55 -17.72
CA PRO A 128 -27.74 -5.17 -17.35
C PRO A 128 -26.46 -4.36 -17.06
N PRO A 129 -26.20 -3.24 -17.78
CA PRO A 129 -24.92 -2.53 -17.67
C PRO A 129 -24.58 -2.05 -16.25
N HIS A 130 -25.59 -1.64 -15.48
CA HIS A 130 -25.40 -1.20 -14.10
C HIS A 130 -24.87 -2.30 -13.16
N LEU A 131 -25.29 -3.56 -13.34
CA LEU A 131 -24.79 -4.69 -12.56
C LEU A 131 -23.36 -5.04 -12.96
N VAL A 132 -23.09 -5.03 -14.27
CA VAL A 132 -21.75 -5.29 -14.80
C VAL A 132 -20.76 -4.25 -14.28
N ALA A 133 -21.10 -2.97 -14.35
CA ALA A 133 -20.25 -1.88 -13.84
C ALA A 133 -19.96 -2.04 -12.34
N MET A 134 -20.99 -2.30 -11.53
CA MET A 134 -20.84 -2.47 -10.08
C MET A 134 -19.96 -3.67 -9.72
N LEU A 135 -20.15 -4.82 -10.39
CA LEU A 135 -19.34 -6.01 -10.14
C LEU A 135 -17.88 -5.80 -10.55
N ALA A 136 -17.65 -5.17 -11.71
CA ALA A 136 -16.31 -4.85 -12.18
C ALA A 136 -15.59 -3.88 -11.23
N GLU A 137 -16.28 -2.86 -10.71
CA GLU A 137 -15.72 -1.95 -9.72
C GLU A 137 -15.35 -2.68 -8.42
N ILE A 138 -16.18 -3.61 -7.94
CA ILE A 138 -15.86 -4.44 -6.76
C ILE A 138 -14.59 -5.26 -7.02
N GLN A 139 -14.48 -5.90 -8.18
CA GLN A 139 -13.30 -6.69 -8.54
C GLN A 139 -12.04 -5.83 -8.69
N GLU A 140 -12.17 -4.64 -9.27
CA GLU A 140 -11.09 -3.66 -9.34
C GLU A 140 -10.57 -3.33 -7.93
N GLN A 141 -11.47 -2.98 -7.01
CA GLN A 141 -11.09 -2.67 -5.62
C GLN A 141 -10.41 -3.86 -4.93
N GLN A 142 -10.87 -5.09 -5.18
CA GLN A 142 -10.23 -6.30 -4.65
C GLN A 142 -8.81 -6.50 -5.19
N SER A 143 -8.59 -6.26 -6.49
CA SER A 143 -7.26 -6.34 -7.10
C SER A 143 -6.32 -5.24 -6.61
N LEU A 144 -6.83 -4.04 -6.36
CA LEU A 144 -6.08 -2.96 -5.70
C LEU A 144 -5.68 -3.35 -4.27
N MET A 145 -6.61 -3.91 -3.48
CA MET A 145 -6.33 -4.40 -2.13
C MET A 145 -5.21 -5.44 -2.13
N LYS A 146 -5.26 -6.44 -3.02
CA LYS A 146 -4.20 -7.46 -3.19
C LYS A 146 -2.84 -6.81 -3.42
N THR A 147 -2.78 -5.79 -4.28
CA THR A 147 -1.54 -5.06 -4.59
C THR A 147 -0.98 -4.33 -3.36
N TYR A 148 -1.86 -3.69 -2.57
CA TYR A 148 -1.46 -3.03 -1.34
C TYR A 148 -0.96 -4.02 -0.28
N GLU A 149 -1.62 -5.16 -0.13
CA GLU A 149 -1.18 -6.22 0.79
C GLU A 149 0.19 -6.77 0.41
N ILE A 150 0.44 -6.96 -0.88
CA ILE A 150 1.76 -7.34 -1.42
C ILE A 150 2.81 -6.29 -1.04
N THR A 151 2.53 -5.02 -1.32
CA THR A 151 3.44 -3.91 -1.03
C THR A 151 3.74 -3.78 0.46
N LYS A 152 2.70 -3.92 1.30
CA LYS A 152 2.83 -3.94 2.76
C LYS A 152 3.74 -5.08 3.23
N ARG A 153 3.55 -6.30 2.71
CA ARG A 153 4.40 -7.45 3.03
C ARG A 153 5.85 -7.23 2.60
N LYS A 154 6.10 -6.58 1.45
CA LYS A 154 7.46 -6.21 1.01
C LYS A 154 8.12 -5.25 1.99
N MET A 155 7.45 -4.15 2.32
CA MET A 155 7.97 -3.15 3.26
C MET A 155 8.23 -3.74 4.64
N GLN A 156 7.35 -4.61 5.14
CA GLN A 156 7.55 -5.28 6.42
C GLN A 156 8.84 -6.11 6.43
N ARG A 157 9.09 -6.91 5.39
CA ARG A 157 10.34 -7.69 5.29
C ARG A 157 11.58 -6.80 5.26
N GLU A 158 11.53 -5.66 4.56
CA GLU A 158 12.65 -4.70 4.56
C GLU A 158 12.90 -4.09 5.93
N ILE A 159 11.84 -3.78 6.68
CA ILE A 159 11.93 -3.29 8.06
C ILE A 159 12.58 -4.35 8.96
N ASP A 160 12.14 -5.61 8.86
CA ASP A 160 12.64 -6.71 9.68
C ASP A 160 14.13 -6.98 9.38
N LEU A 161 14.50 -7.00 8.10
CA LEU A 161 15.90 -7.17 7.65
C LEU A 161 16.80 -6.04 8.20
N LYS A 162 16.38 -4.79 8.05
CA LYS A 162 17.14 -3.64 8.56
C LYS A 162 17.24 -3.66 10.07
N SER A 163 16.18 -4.05 10.77
CA SER A 163 16.16 -4.17 12.22
C SER A 163 17.14 -5.23 12.72
N SER A 164 17.17 -6.40 12.06
CA SER A 164 18.15 -7.46 12.36
C SER A 164 19.59 -6.99 12.11
N ARG A 165 19.83 -6.29 10.98
CA ARG A 165 21.15 -5.73 10.66
C ARG A 165 21.61 -4.70 11.70
N ILE A 166 20.72 -3.81 12.15
CA ILE A 166 21.02 -2.84 13.20
C ILE A 166 21.40 -3.55 14.50
N SER A 167 20.64 -4.58 14.90
CA SER A 167 20.94 -5.36 16.12
C SER A 167 22.31 -6.04 16.03
N SER A 168 22.61 -6.70 14.91
CA SER A 168 23.92 -7.32 14.66
C SER A 168 25.08 -6.32 14.70
N LEU A 169 24.92 -5.16 14.07
CA LEU A 169 25.95 -4.10 14.09
C LEU A 169 26.15 -3.54 15.50
N ARG A 170 25.08 -3.38 16.29
CA ARG A 170 25.19 -2.94 17.69
C ARG A 170 25.93 -3.95 18.55
N GLU A 171 25.73 -5.25 18.31
CA GLU A 171 26.44 -6.32 19.00
C GLU A 171 27.93 -6.31 18.64
N SER A 172 28.26 -6.24 17.35
CA SER A 172 29.65 -6.13 16.88
C SER A 172 30.35 -4.88 17.44
N LEU A 173 29.66 -3.74 17.51
CA LEU A 173 30.21 -2.52 18.13
C LEU A 173 30.53 -2.73 19.62
N LYS A 174 29.67 -3.44 20.36
CA LYS A 174 29.90 -3.74 21.78
C LYS A 174 31.09 -4.67 21.97
N GLU A 175 31.21 -5.69 21.14
CA GLU A 175 32.34 -6.63 21.16
C GLU A 175 33.66 -5.92 20.88
N ILE A 176 33.72 -5.10 19.82
CA ILE A 176 34.91 -4.30 19.49
C ILE A 176 35.27 -3.35 20.63
N ASN A 177 34.29 -2.67 21.23
CA ASN A 177 34.54 -1.80 22.38
C ASN A 177 35.08 -2.57 23.60
N LEU A 178 34.57 -3.78 23.85
CA LEU A 178 35.05 -4.62 24.95
C LEU A 178 36.50 -5.04 24.69
N ASN A 179 36.81 -5.48 23.46
CA ASN A 179 38.17 -5.85 23.06
C ASN A 179 39.13 -4.66 23.14
N ASN A 180 38.72 -3.47 22.69
CA ASN A 180 39.52 -2.26 22.81
C ASN A 180 39.83 -1.92 24.29
N ARG A 181 38.83 -2.01 25.17
CA ARG A 181 39.05 -1.82 26.62
C ARG A 181 39.97 -2.86 27.24
N LEU A 182 39.92 -4.11 26.77
CA LEU A 182 40.85 -5.16 27.22
C LEU A 182 42.27 -4.84 26.76
N LEU A 183 42.45 -4.46 25.49
CA LEU A 183 43.74 -4.07 24.95
C LEU A 183 44.31 -2.83 25.65
N GLU A 184 43.50 -1.82 25.91
CA GLU A 184 43.89 -0.64 26.70
C GLU A 184 44.42 -1.06 28.08
N LYS A 185 43.71 -1.95 28.79
CA LYS A 185 44.18 -2.48 30.08
C LYS A 185 45.48 -3.27 29.95
N THR A 186 45.64 -4.09 28.91
CA THR A 186 46.88 -4.83 28.66
C THR A 186 48.04 -3.88 28.37
N ILE A 187 47.82 -2.84 27.57
CA ILE A 187 48.83 -1.82 27.27
C ILE A 187 49.15 -1.00 28.52
N SER A 188 48.17 -0.63 29.34
CA SER A 188 48.46 0.10 30.59
C SER A 188 49.20 -0.76 31.62
N THR A 189 48.95 -2.07 31.65
CA THR A 189 49.64 -2.99 32.57
C THR A 189 51.04 -3.38 32.08
N THR A 190 51.21 -3.56 30.77
CA THR A 190 52.49 -3.90 30.14
C THR A 190 53.35 -2.64 29.92
N GLY A 191 52.70 -1.52 29.67
CA GLY A 191 53.26 -0.20 29.41
C GLY A 191 53.59 0.59 30.67
N ASN A 192 53.91 -0.08 31.77
CA ASN A 192 54.63 0.57 32.85
C ASN A 192 56.11 0.76 32.44
N PHE A 193 56.35 1.50 31.37
CA PHE A 193 57.66 1.98 30.94
C PHE A 193 57.98 3.28 31.70
N SER A 194 57.92 3.23 33.03
CA SER A 194 58.38 4.32 33.90
C SER A 194 59.84 4.71 33.62
N VAL A 195 60.60 3.82 32.97
CA VAL A 195 61.93 4.09 32.41
C VAL A 195 61.89 5.14 31.30
N LEU A 196 60.92 5.14 30.38
CA LEU A 196 60.87 6.10 29.26
C LEU A 196 60.39 7.49 29.70
N GLU A 197 59.61 7.57 30.78
CA GLU A 197 59.12 8.83 31.34
C GLU A 197 60.25 9.64 32.00
N THR A 198 61.35 8.98 32.39
CA THR A 198 62.55 9.61 32.95
C THR A 198 63.57 10.04 31.88
N VAL A 199 63.40 9.66 30.61
CA VAL A 199 64.35 9.99 29.55
C VAL A 199 63.90 11.24 28.79
N SER A 200 64.69 12.31 28.85
CA SER A 200 64.51 13.51 28.04
C SER A 200 64.90 13.24 26.58
N PHE A 201 63.92 13.19 25.68
CA PHE A 201 64.13 12.92 24.24
C PHE A 201 64.97 14.00 23.52
N HIS A 202 65.13 15.18 24.11
CA HIS A 202 65.93 16.27 23.53
C HIS A 202 67.44 16.11 23.77
N SER A 203 67.88 15.18 24.62
CA SER A 203 69.30 14.96 24.93
C SER A 203 69.62 13.50 25.23
N LEU A 204 69.27 12.59 24.31
CA LEU A 204 69.53 11.16 24.47
C LEU A 204 71.03 10.86 24.43
N SER A 205 71.54 10.23 25.48
CA SER A 205 72.89 9.68 25.59
C SER A 205 72.88 8.17 25.39
N ILE A 206 74.01 7.60 24.94
CA ILE A 206 74.22 6.14 24.86
C ILE A 206 73.92 5.45 26.20
N THR A 207 74.19 6.11 27.33
CA THR A 207 73.86 5.59 28.66
C THR A 207 72.37 5.40 28.89
N ASP A 208 71.51 6.23 28.30
CA ASP A 208 70.05 6.11 28.42
C ASP A 208 69.53 4.88 27.68
N PHE A 209 70.15 4.53 26.54
CA PHE A 209 69.86 3.29 25.82
C PHE A 209 70.26 2.05 26.62
N VAL A 210 71.40 2.10 27.31
CA VAL A 210 71.85 0.98 28.17
C VAL A 210 70.86 0.74 29.32
N VAL A 211 70.34 1.81 29.94
CA VAL A 211 69.34 1.74 31.02
C VAL A 211 68.04 1.07 30.57
N VAL A 212 67.62 1.30 29.32
CA VAL A 212 66.41 0.68 28.75
C VAL A 212 66.61 -0.79 28.37
N LEU A 213 67.82 -1.18 27.93
CA LEU A 213 68.09 -2.51 27.33
C LEU A 213 68.64 -3.57 28.30
N THR A 214 69.07 -3.20 29.51
CA THR A 214 69.68 -4.14 30.48
C THR A 214 68.69 -4.74 31.49
N ARG A 215 67.39 -4.60 31.26
CA ARG A 215 66.33 -5.16 32.10
C ARG A 215 65.35 -5.98 31.27
#